data_AF-A0A842T930-F1
#
_entry.id   AF-A0A842T930-F1
#
_cell.length_a   1.000
_cell.length_b   1.000
_cell.length_c   1.000
_cell.angle_alpha   90.00
_cell.angle_beta   90.00
_cell.angle_gamma   90.00
#
_symmetry.space_group_name_H-M   'P 1'
#
loop_
_entity.id
_entity.type
_entity.pdbx_description
1 polymer ?
#
loop_
_entity_poly.entity_id
_entity_poly.type
_entity_poly.pdbx_seq_one_letter_code
_entity_poly.pdbx_strand_id
1 'polypeptide(L)'
;MAEKTRKKRAQIKGNIFEIQRFSTEDGPGVRTTVFMKQCPLKCVWCHNPESIEKKSVLEWLSHKCIGCKICIETCKQNALSFDEEGV
;
A
#
# COMPACT_ATOMS: atom_id res chain seq x y z
N MET A 1 16.19 38.14 -29.40
CA MET A 1 16.10 36.66 -29.34
C MET A 1 15.76 36.30 -27.90
N ALA A 2 14.50 36.02 -27.59
CA ALA A 2 14.05 35.81 -26.21
C ALA A 2 14.32 34.35 -25.79
N GLU A 3 15.21 34.19 -24.82
CA GLU A 3 15.56 32.94 -24.17
C GLU A 3 14.35 32.44 -23.34
N LYS A 4 13.71 31.37 -23.80
CA LYS A 4 12.57 30.76 -23.10
C LYS A 4 13.09 29.98 -21.90
N THR A 5 12.94 30.54 -20.70
CA THR A 5 13.28 29.89 -19.43
C THR A 5 12.46 28.60 -19.24
N ARG A 6 13.12 27.43 -19.39
CA ARG A 6 12.50 26.11 -19.21
C ARG A 6 12.19 25.88 -17.73
N LYS A 7 10.93 26.06 -17.31
CA LYS A 7 10.48 25.74 -15.93
C LYS A 7 10.83 24.29 -15.58
N LYS A 8 11.53 24.10 -14.46
CA LYS A 8 11.90 22.79 -13.90
C LYS A 8 10.61 22.04 -13.53
N ARG A 9 10.33 20.91 -14.19
CA ARG A 9 9.15 20.10 -13.86
C ARG A 9 9.31 19.55 -12.44
N ALA A 10 8.24 19.63 -11.65
CA ALA A 10 8.19 19.02 -10.33
C ALA A 10 8.44 17.51 -10.44
N GLN A 11 9.18 16.95 -9.48
CA GLN A 11 9.46 15.51 -9.44
C GLN A 11 8.15 14.74 -9.22
N ILE A 12 7.85 13.79 -10.12
CA ILE A 12 6.67 12.92 -10.01
C ILE A 12 6.93 11.91 -8.89
N LYS A 13 5.95 11.75 -7.99
CA LYS A 13 5.97 10.79 -6.87
C LYS A 13 4.66 10.02 -6.84
N GLY A 14 4.70 8.77 -6.38
CA GLY A 14 3.54 7.91 -6.18
C GLY A 14 3.69 7.05 -4.92
N ASN A 15 2.58 6.63 -4.34
CA ASN A 15 2.55 5.79 -3.15
C ASN A 15 2.40 4.32 -3.57
N ILE A 16 3.35 3.48 -3.19
CA ILE A 16 3.30 2.03 -3.39
C ILE A 16 2.72 1.42 -2.13
N PHE A 17 1.79 0.47 -2.25
CA PHE A 17 1.27 -0.27 -1.10
C PHE A 17 1.71 -1.72 -1.08
N GLU A 18 2.03 -2.30 -2.24
CA GLU A 18 2.52 -3.67 -2.32
C GLU A 18 3.51 -3.83 -3.48
N ILE A 19 4.49 -4.71 -3.28
CA ILE A 19 5.39 -5.20 -4.32
C ILE A 19 5.29 -6.71 -4.32
N GLN A 20 4.57 -7.26 -5.29
CA GLN A 20 4.39 -8.69 -5.42
C GLN A 20 5.49 -9.26 -6.32
N ARG A 21 6.29 -10.17 -5.78
CA ARG A 21 7.33 -10.89 -6.53
C ARG A 21 6.77 -12.20 -7.05
N PHE A 22 7.28 -12.66 -8.18
CA PHE A 22 6.87 -13.91 -8.82
C PHE A 22 5.39 -13.95 -9.25
N SER A 23 4.81 -12.81 -9.64
CA SER A 23 3.47 -12.79 -10.22
C SER A 23 3.47 -13.46 -11.59
N THR A 24 2.58 -14.42 -11.78
CA THR A 24 2.31 -15.11 -13.07
C THR A 24 1.01 -14.64 -13.71
N GLU A 25 0.16 -13.94 -12.95
CA GLU A 25 -1.19 -13.55 -13.36
C GLU A 25 -1.22 -12.14 -13.99
N ASP A 26 -0.28 -11.26 -13.61
CA ASP A 26 -0.23 -9.86 -14.07
C ASP A 26 0.52 -9.67 -15.41
N GLY A 27 0.62 -10.72 -16.23
CA GLY A 27 1.20 -10.67 -17.57
C GLY A 27 2.07 -11.89 -17.90
N PRO A 28 2.60 -11.98 -19.14
CA PRO A 28 3.32 -13.17 -19.59
C PRO A 28 4.61 -13.42 -18.81
N GLY A 29 4.81 -14.65 -18.33
CA GLY A 29 6.00 -15.10 -17.61
C GLY A 29 6.00 -14.73 -16.12
N VAL A 30 7.18 -14.75 -15.49
CA VAL A 30 7.34 -14.43 -14.06
C VAL A 30 7.66 -12.94 -13.91
N ARG A 31 6.83 -12.21 -13.17
CA ARG A 31 6.90 -10.75 -13.02
C ARG A 31 7.08 -10.31 -11.58
N THR A 32 7.54 -9.07 -11.43
CA THR A 32 7.41 -8.33 -10.18
C THR A 32 6.41 -7.21 -10.43
N THR A 33 5.26 -7.28 -9.78
CA THR A 33 4.17 -6.30 -9.90
C THR A 33 4.32 -5.27 -8.80
N VAL A 34 4.17 -3.98 -9.16
CA VAL A 34 4.21 -2.86 -8.22
C VAL A 34 2.83 -2.25 -8.15
N PHE A 35 2.18 -2.37 -7.00
CA PHE A 35 0.83 -1.84 -6.79
C PHE A 35 0.86 -0.45 -6.15
N MET A 36 0.15 0.49 -6.76
CA MET A 36 0.09 1.89 -6.35
C MET A 36 -1.26 2.24 -5.72
N LYS A 37 -1.24 3.16 -4.75
CA LYS A 37 -2.46 3.77 -4.20
C LYS A 37 -3.10 4.73 -5.19
N GLN A 38 -4.32 5.14 -4.88
CA GLN A 38 -5.16 6.08 -5.63
C GLN A 38 -5.72 5.52 -6.94
N CYS A 39 -6.27 4.30 -6.90
CA CYS A 39 -7.09 3.77 -8.00
C CYS A 39 -8.33 4.66 -8.18
N PRO A 40 -8.57 5.23 -9.38
CA PRO A 40 -9.69 6.13 -9.61
C PRO A 40 -11.03 5.39 -9.83
N LEU A 41 -11.00 4.07 -9.91
CA LEU A 41 -12.18 3.25 -10.19
C LEU A 41 -13.00 3.01 -8.92
N LYS A 42 -14.30 2.80 -9.12
CA LYS A 42 -15.28 2.46 -8.06
C LYS A 42 -16.03 1.17 -8.41
N CYS A 43 -15.26 0.10 -8.62
CA CYS A 43 -15.82 -1.20 -8.96
C CYS A 43 -16.76 -1.69 -7.85
N VAL A 44 -17.93 -2.25 -8.23
CA VAL A 44 -18.89 -2.84 -7.27
C VAL A 44 -18.24 -3.97 -6.47
N TRP A 45 -17.39 -4.75 -7.13
CA TRP A 45 -16.54 -5.75 -6.50
C TRP A 45 -15.08 -5.44 -6.84
N CYS A 46 -14.41 -4.74 -5.93
CA CYS A 46 -13.01 -4.36 -6.11
C CYS A 46 -12.09 -5.52 -5.74
N HIS A 47 -11.16 -5.86 -6.62
CA HIS A 47 -10.13 -6.86 -6.32
C HIS A 47 -9.11 -6.34 -5.31
N ASN A 48 -8.79 -5.05 -5.40
CA ASN A 48 -7.73 -4.37 -4.65
C ASN A 48 -8.28 -3.12 -3.91
N PRO A 49 -9.21 -3.28 -2.95
CA PRO A 49 -9.86 -2.15 -2.26
C PRO A 49 -8.86 -1.25 -1.51
N GLU A 50 -7.75 -1.80 -1.05
CA GLU A 50 -6.64 -1.08 -0.42
C GLU A 50 -5.99 -0.06 -1.35
N SER A 51 -6.11 -0.22 -2.67
CA SER A 51 -5.58 0.73 -3.66
C SER A 51 -6.39 2.03 -3.76
N ILE A 52 -7.61 2.10 -3.24
CA ILE A 52 -8.54 3.22 -3.46
C ILE A 52 -8.10 4.47 -2.69
N GLU A 53 -7.87 4.32 -1.38
CA GLU A 53 -7.48 5.43 -0.52
C GLU A 53 -6.10 5.95 -0.88
N LYS A 54 -5.96 7.28 -1.02
CA LYS A 54 -4.66 7.90 -1.32
C LYS A 54 -3.67 7.78 -0.16
N LYS A 55 -4.20 7.80 1.07
CA LYS A 55 -3.42 7.70 2.31
C LYS A 55 -2.90 6.28 2.53
N SER A 56 -1.85 6.16 3.34
CA SER A 56 -1.49 4.85 3.88
C SER A 56 -2.61 4.38 4.81
N VAL A 57 -3.01 3.12 4.63
CA VAL A 57 -4.04 2.46 5.44
C VAL A 57 -3.34 1.34 6.18
N LEU A 58 -3.68 1.16 7.45
CA LEU A 58 -3.17 0.04 8.23
C LEU A 58 -3.83 -1.24 7.73
N GLU A 59 -3.01 -2.22 7.43
CA GLU A 59 -3.41 -3.58 7.11
C GLU A 59 -2.84 -4.50 8.18
N TRP A 60 -3.69 -5.35 8.74
CA TRP A 60 -3.28 -6.38 9.67
C TRP A 60 -3.49 -7.75 9.02
N LEU A 61 -2.40 -8.53 8.98
CA LEU A 61 -2.39 -9.87 8.41
C LEU A 61 -2.08 -10.85 9.53
N SER A 62 -3.10 -11.53 10.02
CA SER A 62 -3.01 -12.45 11.17
C SER A 62 -1.87 -13.46 11.02
N HIS A 63 -1.76 -14.10 9.85
CA HIS A 63 -0.72 -15.08 9.54
C HIS A 63 0.72 -14.53 9.51
N LYS A 64 0.91 -13.20 9.49
CA LYS A 64 2.23 -12.55 9.59
C LYS A 64 2.54 -12.05 11.00
N CYS A 65 1.58 -12.10 11.92
CA CYS A 65 1.80 -11.69 13.30
C CYS A 65 2.69 -12.71 14.02
N ILE A 66 3.77 -12.23 14.66
CA ILE A 66 4.68 -13.07 15.47
C ILE A 66 4.47 -12.88 16.98
N GLY A 67 3.40 -12.19 17.39
CA GLY A 67 3.07 -11.98 18.80
C GLY A 67 4.04 -11.06 19.56
N CYS A 68 4.75 -10.16 18.89
CA CYS A 68 5.74 -9.27 19.53
C CYS A 68 5.13 -8.16 20.40
N LYS A 69 3.81 -7.91 20.28
CA LYS A 69 3.03 -6.91 21.05
C LYS A 69 3.45 -5.44 20.88
N ILE A 70 4.46 -5.13 20.06
CA ILE A 70 4.92 -3.76 19.77
C ILE A 70 3.79 -2.85 19.28
N CYS A 71 2.87 -3.37 18.46
CA CYS A 71 1.74 -2.62 17.95
C CYS A 71 0.80 -2.13 19.06
N ILE A 72 0.59 -2.94 20.11
CA ILE A 72 -0.26 -2.60 21.25
C ILE A 72 0.42 -1.52 22.08
N GLU A 73 1.71 -1.72 22.42
CA GLU A 73 2.50 -0.78 23.20
C GLU A 73 2.61 0.60 22.52
N THR A 74 2.70 0.62 21.20
CA THR A 74 2.86 1.86 20.41
C THR A 74 1.52 2.55 20.12
N CYS A 75 0.38 1.85 20.29
CA CYS A 75 -0.93 2.37 19.91
C CYS A 75 -1.41 3.46 20.86
N LYS A 76 -1.20 4.72 20.49
CA LYS A 76 -1.63 5.90 21.26
C LYS A 76 -3.14 6.00 21.49
N GLN A 77 -3.93 5.27 20.69
CA GLN A 77 -5.38 5.26 20.79
C GLN A 77 -5.92 4.13 21.68
N ASN A 78 -5.04 3.26 22.21
CA ASN A 78 -5.44 2.06 22.95
C ASN A 78 -6.49 1.22 22.20
N ALA A 79 -6.38 1.16 20.88
CA ALA A 79 -7.39 0.56 20.00
C ALA A 79 -7.13 -0.94 19.71
N LEU A 80 -6.08 -1.52 20.27
CA LEU A 80 -5.63 -2.88 19.98
C LEU A 80 -5.58 -3.69 21.29
N SER A 81 -5.97 -4.96 21.22
CA SER A 81 -5.86 -5.94 22.31
C SER A 81 -4.96 -7.10 21.88
N PHE A 82 -4.65 -8.04 22.78
CA PHE A 82 -3.99 -9.30 22.41
C PHE A 82 -4.71 -10.47 23.07
N ASP A 83 -5.00 -11.51 22.31
CA ASP A 83 -5.59 -12.76 22.79
C ASP A 83 -4.89 -13.99 22.18
N GLU A 84 -5.53 -15.16 22.26
CA GLU A 84 -4.99 -16.42 21.74
C GLU A 84 -4.89 -16.45 20.21
N GLU A 85 -5.62 -15.58 19.49
CA GLU A 85 -5.61 -15.49 18.02
C GLU A 85 -4.67 -14.40 17.49
N GLY A 86 -4.19 -13.50 18.36
CA GLY A 86 -3.24 -12.45 18.01
C GLY A 86 -3.68 -11.07 18.50
N VAL A 87 -3.50 -10.06 17.64
CA VAL A 87 -3.85 -8.64 17.92
C VAL A 87 -5.26 -8.36 17.40
#